data_AF-A0AA41Z225-F1
#
_entry.id   AF-A0AA41Z225-F1
#
_cell.length_a   1.000
_cell.length_b   1.000
_cell.length_c   1.000
_cell.angle_alpha   90.00
_cell.angle_beta   90.00
_cell.angle_gamma   90.00
#
_symmetry.space_group_name_H-M   'P 1'
#
loop_
_entity.id
_entity.type
_entity.pdbx_description
1 polymer ?
#
loop_
_entity_poly.entity_id
_entity_poly.type
_entity_poly.pdbx_seq_one_letter_code
_entity_poly.pdbx_strand_id
1 'polypeptide(L)'
;MSIESAVANTADYVASQSDQKAARLHDQYQKVKLEAEKLLAERNLARRALQRRADFVVKVGADYQCPRCWIEREKRSPLRPLEGDIMACRECGIDIQVD
;
A
#
# COMPACT_ATOMS: atom_id res chain seq x y z
N MET A 1 -11.86 -44.63 -37.31
CA MET A 1 -11.28 -43.31 -36.97
C MET A 1 -10.19 -43.04 -37.98
N SER A 2 -10.21 -41.89 -38.66
CA SER A 2 -9.13 -41.54 -39.61
C SER A 2 -7.99 -40.81 -38.89
N ILE A 3 -6.81 -40.79 -39.51
CA ILE A 3 -5.64 -40.07 -38.98
C ILE A 3 -5.96 -38.58 -38.84
N GLU A 4 -6.68 -38.01 -39.81
CA GLU A 4 -7.13 -36.62 -39.81
C GLU A 4 -7.99 -36.30 -38.59
N SER A 5 -8.92 -37.21 -38.24
CA SER A 5 -9.78 -37.03 -37.07
C SER A 5 -9.01 -37.10 -35.75
N ALA A 6 -7.99 -37.97 -35.66
CA ALA A 6 -7.13 -38.07 -34.48
C ALA A 6 -6.24 -36.82 -34.32
N VAL A 7 -5.71 -36.29 -35.42
CA VAL A 7 -4.91 -35.06 -35.44
C VAL A 7 -5.77 -33.85 -35.07
N ALA A 8 -6.98 -33.72 -35.61
CA ALA A 8 -7.90 -32.63 -35.27
C ALA A 8 -8.27 -32.63 -33.78
N ASN A 9 -8.65 -33.78 -33.23
CA ASN A 9 -8.96 -33.92 -31.80
C ASN A 9 -7.76 -33.55 -30.91
N THR A 10 -6.53 -33.88 -31.34
CA THR A 10 -5.32 -33.51 -30.62
C THR A 10 -5.09 -32.00 -30.67
N ALA A 11 -5.32 -31.36 -31.81
CA ALA A 11 -5.23 -29.91 -31.95
C ALA A 11 -6.23 -29.21 -31.03
N ASP A 12 -7.48 -29.67 -30.98
CA ASP A 12 -8.51 -29.12 -30.10
C ASP A 12 -8.14 -29.27 -28.62
N TYR A 13 -7.59 -30.43 -28.23
CA TYR A 13 -7.10 -30.65 -26.88
C TYR A 13 -5.97 -29.67 -26.52
N VAL A 14 -4.97 -29.53 -27.41
CA VAL A 14 -3.83 -28.62 -27.18
C VAL A 14 -4.28 -27.17 -27.11
N ALA A 15 -5.23 -26.76 -27.97
CA ALA A 15 -5.80 -25.42 -27.95
C ALA A 15 -6.53 -25.15 -26.62
N SER A 16 -7.37 -26.09 -26.18
CA SER A 16 -8.08 -26.00 -24.89
C SER A 16 -7.12 -25.89 -23.70
N GLN A 17 -6.06 -26.70 -23.67
CA GLN A 17 -5.05 -26.64 -22.61
C GLN A 17 -4.28 -25.31 -22.62
N SER A 18 -3.99 -24.78 -23.80
CA SER A 18 -3.29 -23.51 -23.95
C SER A 18 -4.14 -22.33 -23.48
N ASP A 19 -5.43 -22.33 -23.81
CA ASP A 19 -6.39 -21.32 -23.36
C ASP A 19 -6.55 -21.32 -21.84
N GLN A 20 -6.72 -22.50 -21.23
CA GLN A 20 -6.77 -22.64 -19.76
C GLN A 20 -5.48 -22.15 -19.08
N LYS A 21 -4.32 -22.41 -19.69
CA LYS A 21 -3.03 -21.92 -19.19
C LYS A 21 -2.94 -20.41 -19.31
N ALA A 22 -3.37 -19.83 -20.43
CA ALA A 22 -3.38 -18.39 -20.65
C ALA A 22 -4.25 -17.66 -19.63
N ALA A 23 -5.46 -18.15 -19.38
CA ALA A 23 -6.36 -17.60 -18.36
C ALA A 23 -5.72 -17.62 -16.96
N ARG A 24 -5.14 -18.76 -16.57
CA ARG A 24 -4.45 -18.90 -15.27
C ARG A 24 -3.28 -17.94 -15.11
N LEU A 25 -2.45 -17.81 -16.16
CA LEU A 25 -1.31 -16.90 -16.15
C LEU A 25 -1.77 -15.44 -16.11
N HIS A 26 -2.87 -15.10 -16.79
CA HIS A 26 -3.46 -13.77 -16.71
C HIS A 26 -3.89 -13.43 -15.28
N ASP A 27 -4.60 -14.34 -14.61
CA ASP A 27 -5.02 -14.13 -13.21
C ASP A 27 -3.83 -13.95 -12.27
N GLN A 28 -2.78 -14.75 -12.44
CA GLN A 28 -1.54 -14.62 -11.67
C GLN A 28 -0.86 -13.27 -11.93
N TYR A 29 -0.79 -12.84 -13.20
CA TYR A 29 -0.25 -11.55 -13.58
C TYR A 29 -1.01 -10.40 -12.92
N GLN A 30 -2.35 -10.42 -12.94
CA GLN A 30 -3.16 -9.37 -12.30
C GLN A 30 -2.92 -9.29 -10.79
N LYS A 31 -2.81 -10.45 -10.11
CA LYS A 31 -2.51 -10.50 -8.67
C LYS A 31 -1.14 -9.89 -8.35
N VAL A 32 -0.10 -10.26 -9.10
CA VAL A 32 1.25 -9.72 -8.89
C VAL A 32 1.29 -8.23 -9.21
N LYS A 33 0.60 -7.79 -10.26
CA LYS A 33 0.50 -6.37 -10.61
C LYS A 33 -0.13 -5.55 -9.49
N LEU A 34 -1.23 -6.02 -8.90
CA LEU A 34 -1.89 -5.34 -7.80
C LEU A 34 -0.97 -5.20 -6.57
N GLU A 35 -0.24 -6.26 -6.23
CA GLU A 35 0.72 -6.22 -5.12
C GLU A 35 1.88 -5.27 -5.41
N ALA A 36 2.38 -5.26 -6.65
CA ALA A 36 3.43 -4.33 -7.06
C ALA A 36 2.97 -2.86 -6.99
N GLU A 37 1.73 -2.57 -7.37
CA GLU A 37 1.14 -1.23 -7.26
C GLU A 37 1.03 -0.79 -5.79
N LYS A 38 0.61 -1.69 -4.90
CA LYS A 38 0.56 -1.43 -3.45
C LYS A 38 1.94 -1.13 -2.87
N LEU A 39 2.93 -1.98 -3.16
CA LEU A 39 4.31 -1.76 -2.70
C LEU A 39 4.91 -0.46 -3.25
N LEU A 40 4.60 -0.11 -4.50
CA LEU A 40 5.04 1.14 -5.10
C LEU A 40 4.42 2.35 -4.37
N ALA A 41 3.14 2.28 -4.01
CA ALA A 41 2.48 3.33 -3.22
C ALA A 41 3.14 3.49 -1.84
N GLU A 42 3.40 2.39 -1.13
CA GLU A 42 4.08 2.39 0.17
C GLU A 42 5.50 2.97 0.07
N ARG A 43 6.27 2.56 -0.94
CA ARG A 43 7.61 3.11 -1.22
C ARG A 43 7.55 4.61 -1.48
N ASN A 44 6.59 5.08 -2.26
CA ASN A 44 6.42 6.49 -2.58
C ASN A 44 6.08 7.31 -1.34
N LEU A 45 5.22 6.78 -0.45
CA LEU A 45 4.95 7.38 0.85
C LEU A 45 6.22 7.45 1.70
N ALA A 46 6.98 6.36 1.82
CA ALA A 46 8.21 6.33 2.60
C ALA A 46 9.26 7.32 2.08
N ARG A 47 9.44 7.42 0.75
CA ARG A 47 10.41 8.35 0.14
C ARG A 47 10.12 9.82 0.49
N ARG A 48 8.85 10.18 0.65
CA ARG A 48 8.43 11.56 1.01
C ARG A 48 8.54 11.85 2.51
N ALA A 49 8.85 10.86 3.35
CA ALA A 49 8.92 11.06 4.80
C ALA A 49 9.96 12.12 5.21
N LEU A 50 11.14 12.11 4.59
CA LEU A 50 12.19 13.11 4.87
C LEU A 50 11.76 14.52 4.46
N GLN A 51 11.12 14.66 3.30
CA GLN A 51 10.56 15.94 2.86
C GLN A 51 9.47 16.42 3.82
N ARG A 52 8.53 15.54 4.19
CA ARG A 52 7.47 15.88 5.16
C ARG A 52 8.05 16.25 6.52
N ARG A 53 9.14 15.62 6.95
CA ARG A 53 9.85 16.01 8.18
C ARG A 53 10.44 17.41 8.07
N ALA A 54 11.00 17.78 6.91
CA ALA A 54 11.54 19.12 6.66
C ALA A 54 10.43 20.18 6.68
N ASP A 55 9.26 19.87 6.12
CA ASP A 55 8.10 20.75 6.08
C ASP A 55 7.22 20.69 7.34
N PHE A 56 7.63 19.94 8.37
CA PHE A 56 6.83 19.73 9.56
C PHE A 56 6.75 20.98 10.43
N VAL A 57 5.52 21.47 10.63
CA VAL A 57 5.23 22.59 11.52
C VAL A 57 4.79 22.05 12.87
N VAL A 58 5.63 22.27 13.90
CA VAL A 58 5.40 21.77 15.26
C VAL A 58 4.09 22.29 15.87
N LYS A 59 3.68 23.52 15.53
CA LYS A 59 2.51 24.18 16.10
C LYS A 59 1.72 24.97 15.05
N VAL A 60 0.41 24.79 15.01
CA VAL A 60 -0.50 25.55 14.14
C VAL A 60 -1.52 26.24 15.04
N GLY A 61 -1.50 27.57 15.08
CA GLY A 61 -2.27 28.34 16.07
C GLY A 61 -1.85 27.98 17.49
N ALA A 62 -2.80 27.48 18.30
CA ALA A 62 -2.54 27.05 19.67
C ALA A 62 -2.17 25.55 19.80
N ASP A 63 -2.39 24.74 18.75
CA ASP A 63 -2.30 23.28 18.84
C ASP A 63 -0.94 22.75 18.36
N TYR A 64 -0.26 21.97 19.21
CA TYR A 64 0.89 21.16 18.81
C TYR A 64 0.45 20.06 17.83
N GLN A 65 1.26 19.78 16.81
CA GLN A 65 0.92 18.83 15.76
C GLN A 65 1.60 17.49 15.99
N CYS A 66 0.92 16.40 15.62
CA CYS A 66 1.45 15.05 15.70
C CYS A 66 2.44 14.81 14.53
N PRO A 67 3.73 14.58 14.80
CA PRO A 67 4.71 14.32 13.75
C PRO A 67 4.42 13.02 13.00
N ARG A 68 3.89 11.99 13.67
CA ARG A 68 3.57 10.70 13.04
C ARG A 68 2.47 10.82 12.00
N CYS A 69 1.35 11.46 12.34
CA CYS A 69 0.26 11.68 11.38
C CYS A 69 0.73 12.47 10.16
N TRP A 70 1.59 13.46 10.35
CA TRP A 70 2.13 14.24 9.24
C TRP A 70 3.12 13.42 8.40
N ILE A 71 4.12 12.81 9.02
CA ILE A 71 5.20 12.13 8.31
C ILE A 71 4.71 10.85 7.61
N GLU A 72 3.79 10.09 8.21
CA GLU A 72 3.29 8.84 7.62
C GLU A 72 2.10 9.06 6.68
N ARG A 73 1.23 10.03 6.99
CA ARG A 73 -0.09 10.16 6.34
C ARG A 73 -0.38 11.54 5.77
N GLU A 74 0.56 12.49 5.85
CA GLU A 74 0.41 13.88 5.42
C GLU A 74 -0.83 14.57 6.02
N LYS A 75 -1.26 14.10 7.20
CA LYS A 75 -2.43 14.59 7.92
C LYS A 75 -1.99 15.40 9.13
N ARG A 76 -2.49 16.63 9.24
CA ARG A 76 -2.36 17.44 10.45
C ARG A 76 -3.32 16.93 11.50
N SER A 77 -2.79 16.59 12.67
CA SER A 77 -3.56 16.09 13.80
C SER A 77 -3.02 16.74 15.07
N PRO A 78 -3.87 17.39 15.88
CA PRO A 78 -3.42 18.03 17.11
C PRO A 78 -3.04 16.98 18.16
N LEU A 79 -1.96 17.24 18.88
CA LEU A 79 -1.63 16.58 20.13
C LEU A 79 -2.42 17.24 21.26
N ARG A 80 -2.89 16.42 22.20
CA ARG A 80 -3.56 16.88 23.42
C ARG A 80 -2.72 16.46 24.62
N PRO A 81 -2.59 17.32 25.64
CA PRO A 81 -1.96 16.92 26.89
C PRO A 81 -2.76 15.79 27.55
N LEU A 82 -2.04 14.82 28.10
CA LEU A 82 -2.53 13.83 29.06
C LEU A 82 -1.95 14.16 30.44
N GLU A 83 -2.14 13.27 31.42
CA GLU A 83 -1.56 13.42 32.76
C GLU A 83 -0.03 13.41 32.70
N GLY A 84 0.59 14.27 33.51
CA GLY A 84 2.04 14.49 33.52
C GLY A 84 2.54 15.19 32.27
N ASP A 85 3.76 14.86 31.87
CA ASP A 85 4.45 15.46 30.72
C ASP A 85 4.23 14.66 29.43
N ILE A 86 2.99 14.24 29.15
CA ILE A 86 2.67 13.41 27.98
C ILE A 86 1.72 14.16 27.03
N MET A 87 2.05 14.14 25.75
CA MET A 87 1.25 14.66 24.66
C MET A 87 0.79 13.50 23.76
N ALA A 88 -0.53 13.29 23.66
CA ALA A 88 -1.11 12.17 22.91
C ALA A 88 -1.87 12.61 21.66
N CYS A 89 -1.78 11.79 20.61
CA CYS A 89 -2.55 11.97 19.38
C CYS A 89 -3.75 11.03 19.34
N ARG A 90 -4.98 11.56 19.30
CA ARG A 90 -6.19 10.71 19.17
C ARG A 90 -6.32 10.01 17.82
N GLU A 91 -5.64 10.50 16.80
CA GLU A 91 -5.76 10.02 15.41
C GLU A 91 -4.89 8.79 15.11
N CYS A 92 -3.74 8.67 15.78
CA CYS A 92 -2.84 7.53 15.61
C CYS A 92 -2.44 6.84 16.91
N GLY A 93 -2.88 7.36 18.06
CA GLY A 93 -2.58 6.80 19.38
C GLY A 93 -1.10 6.87 19.78
N ILE A 94 -0.32 7.79 19.21
CA ILE A 94 1.06 7.99 19.66
C ILE A 94 1.06 8.88 20.90
N ASP A 95 1.84 8.48 21.90
CA ASP A 95 2.13 9.24 23.10
C ASP A 95 3.58 9.77 23.01
N ILE A 96 3.77 11.04 23.35
CA ILE A 96 5.05 11.74 23.28
C ILE A 96 5.33 12.28 24.67
N GLN A 97 6.39 11.80 25.30
CA GLN A 97 6.88 12.33 26.57
C GLN A 97 7.64 13.63 26.35
N VAL A 98 7.44 14.61 27.23
CA VAL A 98 7.92 15.98 27.13
C VAL A 98 8.75 16.29 28.38
N ASP A 99 9.93 15.70 28.48
CA ASP A 99 10.87 15.95 29.58
C ASP A 99 11.35 17.42 29.65
#